data_AF-A0A1C5C5H4-F1
#
_entry.id   AF-A0A1C5C5H4-F1
#
_cell.length_a   1.000
_cell.length_b   1.000
_cell.length_c   1.000
_cell.angle_alpha   90.00
_cell.angle_beta   90.00
_cell.angle_gamma   90.00
#
_symmetry.space_group_name_H-M   'P 1'
#
loop_
_entity.id
_entity.type
_entity.pdbx_description
1 polymer ?
#
loop_
_entity_poly.entity_id
_entity_poly.type
_entity_poly.pdbx_seq_one_letter_code
_entity_poly.pdbx_strand_id
1 'polypeptide(L)'
;MRRTLFSLLLKDRNLLGWEAFCVHFTAAGRDLARETGNRRLATASVGRTTFDRWSSGTWYGRPRGESAQILEHLLGQTIEELFSPAQPQELLATQIGSRWPTSNLRLPAGVWEIAGRQRLDGTSAAVHLLPVTRRGEEANARDLSQDGLHDLEQFLRPARRGFLVGIEEREDDFNLYVRDAVAARRPALPRLPATRALSIPSAYLLDDLTYGILWALTQLDDGLLSDDQVLDAEQHLLDTYLSLPRSAPSQLLVDLTKVGSSWMGSAFCARHIEQELADASEVPVFWTREQSGEEAACWLFFKHKLDYLRTLQRFQGTVAQTARVFCLPEAEMALSERYERVLLLLAIALMERFGIRVRVVSNAEYSEVDGVALVPGQRAVVANWVRVPGGALWAAGSTSSRGELRTYATVFADAQGTDVLVGEDSAARLRSLADYLHLDWGWLTARCHALGEHGVTGLVRPRSRLLTVEALDETLLFLGKLTSSR
;
A
#
# COMPACT_ATOMS: atom_id res chain seq x y z
N MET A 1 13.46 17.16 26.19
CA MET A 1 12.18 17.58 26.82
C MET A 1 11.04 17.11 25.93
N ARG A 2 10.00 16.47 26.49
CA ARG A 2 8.85 15.94 25.70
C ARG A 2 7.93 17.08 25.27
N ARG A 3 7.49 17.09 24.01
CA ARG A 3 6.53 18.07 23.47
C ARG A 3 5.14 17.85 24.07
N THR A 4 4.33 18.90 24.14
CA THR A 4 2.91 18.79 24.53
C THR A 4 2.07 18.16 23.43
N LEU A 5 0.97 17.49 23.80
CA LEU A 5 0.01 16.90 22.86
C LEU A 5 -0.55 17.95 21.88
N PHE A 6 -0.77 19.18 22.34
CA PHE A 6 -1.21 20.32 21.54
C PHE A 6 -0.27 20.59 20.35
N SER A 7 1.05 20.63 20.59
CA SER A 7 2.03 20.89 19.53
C SER A 7 2.03 19.78 18.47
N LEU A 8 1.79 18.53 18.87
CA LEU A 8 1.69 17.38 17.97
C LEU A 8 0.42 17.44 17.12
N LEU A 9 -0.74 17.69 17.75
CA LEU A 9 -2.01 17.78 17.03
C LEU A 9 -2.06 18.95 16.05
N LEU A 10 -1.38 20.07 16.35
CA LEU A 10 -1.24 21.16 15.38
C LEU A 10 -0.43 20.71 14.15
N LYS A 11 0.62 19.89 14.34
CA LYS A 11 1.39 19.34 13.21
C LYS A 11 0.55 18.37 12.39
N ASP A 12 -0.10 17.43 13.08
CA ASP A 12 -0.94 16.38 12.47
C ASP A 12 -2.07 16.97 11.60
N ARG A 13 -2.75 18.01 12.11
CA ARG A 13 -3.87 18.66 11.41
C ARG A 13 -3.46 19.78 10.46
N ASN A 14 -2.15 19.94 10.19
CA ASN A 14 -1.60 21.03 9.38
C ASN A 14 -2.02 22.44 9.86
N LEU A 15 -2.10 22.64 11.18
CA LEU A 15 -2.46 23.88 11.87
C LEU A 15 -1.26 24.57 12.54
N LEU A 16 -0.02 24.22 12.14
CA LEU A 16 1.19 24.88 12.68
C LEU A 16 1.31 26.35 12.24
N GLY A 17 0.66 26.74 11.15
CA GLY A 17 0.58 28.14 10.73
C GLY A 17 -0.44 28.91 11.57
N TRP A 18 -0.03 30.05 12.15
CA TRP A 18 -0.91 30.89 12.98
C TRP A 18 -2.21 31.29 12.26
N GLU A 19 -2.10 31.64 10.97
CA GLU A 19 -3.24 32.06 10.15
C GLU A 19 -4.24 30.91 9.94
N ALA A 20 -3.76 29.73 9.58
CA ALA A 20 -4.57 28.52 9.44
C ALA A 20 -5.24 28.15 10.78
N PHE A 21 -4.47 28.16 11.87
CA PHE A 21 -5.00 27.91 13.21
C PHE A 21 -6.13 28.89 13.58
N CYS A 22 -5.96 30.20 13.32
CA CYS A 22 -6.97 31.20 13.64
C CYS A 22 -8.30 30.96 12.90
N VAL A 23 -8.25 30.55 11.63
CA VAL A 23 -9.47 30.23 10.86
C VAL A 23 -10.26 29.10 11.55
N HIS A 24 -9.58 28.00 11.87
CA HIS A 24 -10.21 26.84 12.51
C HIS A 24 -10.66 27.14 13.95
N PHE A 25 -9.86 27.90 14.70
CA PHE A 25 -10.19 28.32 16.06
C PHE A 25 -11.45 29.19 16.10
N THR A 26 -11.57 30.18 15.20
CA THR A 26 -12.76 31.04 15.13
C THR A 26 -13.99 30.27 14.66
N ALA A 27 -13.85 29.33 13.72
CA ALA A 27 -14.94 28.46 13.31
C ALA A 27 -15.46 27.62 14.49
N ALA A 28 -14.56 26.91 15.19
CA ALA A 28 -14.88 26.13 16.38
C ALA A 28 -15.54 26.97 17.48
N GLY A 29 -15.09 28.22 17.69
CA GLY A 29 -15.70 29.12 18.67
C GLY A 29 -17.13 29.54 18.30
N ARG A 30 -17.44 29.72 17.02
CA ARG A 30 -18.81 30.01 16.55
C ARG A 30 -19.72 28.79 16.67
N ASP A 31 -19.20 27.61 16.40
CA ASP A 31 -19.94 26.35 16.51
C ASP A 31 -20.31 26.09 17.98
N LEU A 32 -19.32 26.14 18.87
CA LEU A 32 -19.53 25.96 20.30
C LEU A 32 -20.43 27.05 20.91
N ALA A 33 -20.37 28.30 20.43
CA ALA A 33 -21.27 29.37 20.86
C ALA A 33 -22.74 29.08 20.51
N ARG A 34 -23.00 28.43 19.37
CA ARG A 34 -24.34 28.02 18.94
C ARG A 34 -24.87 26.87 19.80
N GLU A 35 -24.01 25.91 20.13
CA GLU A 35 -24.36 24.75 20.96
C GLU A 35 -24.64 25.12 22.42
N THR A 36 -23.81 25.99 23.00
CA THR A 36 -23.86 26.32 24.43
C THR A 36 -24.64 27.59 24.76
N GLY A 37 -25.00 28.40 23.75
CA GLY A 37 -25.64 29.72 23.92
C GLY A 37 -24.69 30.81 24.44
N ASN A 38 -23.40 30.52 24.66
CA ASN A 38 -22.44 31.50 25.16
C ASN A 38 -21.82 32.32 24.01
N ARG A 39 -22.34 33.54 23.82
CA ARG A 39 -21.90 34.46 22.77
C ARG A 39 -20.42 34.88 22.83
N ARG A 40 -19.77 34.80 24.01
CA ARG A 40 -18.36 35.20 24.16
C ARG A 40 -17.39 34.29 23.39
N LEU A 41 -17.78 33.05 23.14
CA LEU A 41 -16.97 32.07 22.40
C LEU A 41 -16.85 32.41 20.91
N ALA A 42 -17.88 33.03 20.32
CA ALA A 42 -17.88 33.42 18.91
C ALA A 42 -16.92 34.58 18.60
N THR A 43 -16.56 35.37 19.61
CA THR A 43 -15.68 36.55 19.49
C THR A 43 -14.28 36.33 20.03
N ALA A 44 -13.99 35.16 20.60
CA ALA A 44 -12.68 34.87 21.16
C ALA A 44 -11.62 34.75 20.05
N SER A 45 -10.43 35.28 20.31
CA SER A 45 -9.30 35.28 19.37
C SER A 45 -7.98 34.99 20.09
N VAL A 46 -7.04 34.37 19.39
CA VAL A 46 -5.70 34.07 19.92
C VAL A 46 -4.66 34.89 19.18
N GLY A 47 -3.93 35.75 19.91
CA GLY A 47 -2.82 36.53 19.35
C GLY A 47 -1.62 35.65 18.98
N ARG A 48 -0.85 36.06 17.97
CA ARG A 48 0.30 35.32 17.43
C ARG A 48 1.33 34.89 18.47
N THR A 49 1.72 35.78 19.37
CA THR A 49 2.64 35.48 20.49
C THR A 49 2.10 34.43 21.46
N THR A 50 0.78 34.37 21.66
CA THR A 50 0.16 33.33 22.49
C THR A 50 0.17 31.99 21.77
N PHE A 51 -0.14 31.99 20.47
CA PHE A 51 -0.05 30.80 19.64
C PHE A 51 1.38 30.24 19.56
N ASP A 52 2.38 31.06 19.23
CA ASP A 52 3.79 30.64 19.11
C ASP A 52 4.29 30.02 20.43
N ARG A 53 3.87 30.58 21.56
CA ARG A 53 4.16 30.05 22.88
C ARG A 53 3.51 28.68 23.11
N TRP A 54 2.24 28.50 22.74
CA TRP A 54 1.54 27.22 22.87
C TRP A 54 2.10 26.15 21.93
N SER A 55 2.34 26.52 20.67
CA SER A 55 2.79 25.62 19.60
C SER A 55 4.25 25.18 19.77
N SER A 56 5.06 25.93 20.55
CA SER A 56 6.44 25.57 20.91
C SER A 56 6.58 24.19 21.56
N GLY A 57 5.51 23.66 22.15
CA GLY A 57 5.49 22.35 22.79
C GLY A 57 6.28 22.26 24.10
N THR A 58 6.84 23.37 24.60
CA THR A 58 7.65 23.42 25.83
C THR A 58 7.03 24.31 26.90
N TRP A 59 5.84 24.84 26.66
CA TRP A 59 5.15 25.73 27.57
C TRP A 59 4.48 24.97 28.72
N TYR A 60 4.77 25.38 29.95
CA TYR A 60 4.29 24.76 31.20
C TYR A 60 2.99 25.36 31.77
N GLY A 61 2.31 26.23 31.00
CA GLY A 61 1.03 26.82 31.41
C GLY A 61 -0.18 26.12 30.77
N ARG A 62 -1.38 26.62 31.08
CA ARG A 62 -2.64 26.14 30.49
C ARG A 62 -3.49 27.32 30.00
N PRO A 63 -4.11 27.23 28.81
CA PRO A 63 -5.11 28.21 28.40
C PRO A 63 -6.29 28.17 29.40
N ARG A 64 -6.97 29.30 29.56
CA ARG A 64 -8.12 29.43 30.47
C ARG A 64 -9.27 30.14 29.77
N GLY A 65 -10.47 30.03 30.35
CA GLY A 65 -11.65 30.73 29.87
C GLY A 65 -12.09 30.26 28.48
N GLU A 66 -12.46 31.22 27.64
CA GLU A 66 -12.99 30.96 26.29
C GLU A 66 -11.99 30.21 25.41
N SER A 67 -10.69 30.53 25.51
CA SER A 67 -9.67 29.82 24.72
C SER A 67 -9.52 28.35 25.11
N ALA A 68 -9.74 28.00 26.37
CA ALA A 68 -9.72 26.60 26.79
C ALA A 68 -10.86 25.82 26.15
N GLN A 69 -12.09 26.32 26.28
CA GLN A 69 -13.30 25.66 25.77
C GLN A 69 -13.25 25.46 24.25
N ILE A 70 -12.76 26.47 23.51
CA ILE A 70 -12.65 26.38 22.05
C ILE A 70 -11.58 25.37 21.63
N LEU A 71 -10.46 25.30 22.35
CA LEU A 71 -9.41 24.31 22.06
C LEU A 71 -9.88 22.89 22.32
N GLU A 72 -10.63 22.67 23.41
CA GLU A 72 -11.21 21.37 23.73
C GLU A 72 -12.21 20.92 22.67
N HIS A 73 -13.07 21.83 22.19
CA HIS A 73 -14.01 21.54 21.11
C HIS A 73 -13.30 21.32 19.76
N LEU A 74 -12.30 22.14 19.43
CA LEU A 74 -11.56 22.04 18.17
C LEU A 74 -10.76 20.72 18.08
N LEU A 75 -10.10 20.34 19.17
CA LEU A 75 -9.16 19.21 19.18
C LEU A 75 -9.74 17.93 19.80
N GLY A 76 -10.87 18.02 20.50
CA GLY A 76 -11.58 16.87 21.10
C GLY A 76 -10.89 16.28 22.32
N GLN A 77 -9.98 17.01 22.96
CA GLN A 77 -9.19 16.60 24.13
C GLN A 77 -9.24 17.69 25.19
N THR A 78 -9.14 17.35 26.47
CA THR A 78 -9.17 18.36 27.55
C THR A 78 -7.95 19.28 27.48
N ILE A 79 -8.05 20.51 28.00
CA ILE A 79 -6.90 21.41 28.10
C ILE A 79 -5.77 20.82 28.93
N GLU A 80 -6.10 20.00 29.93
CA GLU A 80 -5.12 19.30 30.73
C GLU A 80 -4.31 18.32 29.88
N GLU A 81 -4.96 17.48 29.08
CA GLU A 81 -4.29 16.54 28.18
C GLU A 81 -3.50 17.27 27.09
N LEU A 82 -4.09 18.27 26.44
CA LEU A 82 -3.47 19.05 25.37
C LEU A 82 -2.14 19.69 25.80
N PHE A 83 -2.05 20.18 27.04
CA PHE A 83 -0.84 20.85 27.55
C PHE A 83 -0.01 19.98 28.50
N SER A 84 -0.34 18.70 28.62
CA SER A 84 0.51 17.70 29.29
C SER A 84 1.62 17.21 28.35
N PRO A 85 2.74 16.68 28.88
CA PRO A 85 3.73 15.98 28.06
C PRO A 85 3.03 14.85 27.31
N ALA A 86 3.18 14.81 25.98
CA ALA A 86 2.52 13.80 25.17
C ALA A 86 2.92 12.40 25.60
N GLN A 87 1.95 11.49 25.66
CA GLN A 87 2.24 10.10 25.94
C GLN A 87 2.99 9.47 24.75
N PRO A 88 3.88 8.47 24.97
CA PRO A 88 4.59 7.80 23.87
C PRO A 88 3.65 7.26 22.78
N GLN A 89 2.45 6.84 23.18
CA GLN A 89 1.39 6.37 22.30
C GLN A 89 0.85 7.45 21.35
N GLU A 90 0.65 8.68 21.83
CA GLU A 90 0.15 9.81 21.02
C GLU A 90 1.21 10.31 20.03
N LEU A 91 2.47 10.34 20.48
CA LEU A 91 3.63 10.62 19.63
C LEU A 91 3.73 9.60 18.49
N LEU A 92 3.56 8.32 18.83
CA LEU A 92 3.58 7.23 17.86
C LEU A 92 2.48 7.36 16.81
N ALA A 93 1.23 7.60 17.23
CA ALA A 93 0.10 7.76 16.32
C ALA A 93 0.33 8.92 15.35
N THR A 94 0.75 10.08 15.87
CA THR A 94 1.09 11.26 15.06
C THR A 94 2.22 10.97 14.07
N GLN A 95 3.24 10.24 14.53
CA GLN A 95 4.38 9.92 13.68
C GLN A 95 4.00 8.97 12.54
N ILE A 96 3.25 7.92 12.84
CA ILE A 96 2.73 6.98 11.84
C ILE A 96 1.89 7.72 10.80
N GLY A 97 0.97 8.60 11.22
CA GLY A 97 0.15 9.40 10.30
C GLY A 97 0.97 10.39 9.47
N SER A 98 2.01 11.00 10.07
CA SER A 98 2.91 11.90 9.34
C SER A 98 3.81 11.20 8.32
N ARG A 99 4.14 9.93 8.57
CA ARG A 99 5.00 9.14 7.68
C ARG A 99 4.20 8.50 6.55
N TRP A 100 2.97 8.09 6.83
CA TRP A 100 2.09 7.43 5.86
C TRP A 100 0.71 8.07 5.89
N PRO A 101 0.38 8.93 4.91
CA PRO A 101 -0.90 9.67 4.91
C PRO A 101 -2.15 8.78 4.87
N THR A 102 -2.03 7.53 4.40
CA THR A 102 -3.10 6.52 4.41
C THR A 102 -3.21 5.76 5.74
N SER A 103 -2.54 6.23 6.78
CA SER A 103 -2.41 5.52 8.05
C SER A 103 -2.94 6.37 9.20
N ASN A 104 -3.91 5.86 9.94
CA ASN A 104 -4.42 6.51 11.14
C ASN A 104 -4.51 5.52 12.30
N LEU A 105 -3.60 5.64 13.26
CA LEU A 105 -3.58 4.79 14.46
C LEU A 105 -4.39 5.46 15.59
N ARG A 106 -5.51 4.85 15.95
CA ARG A 106 -6.38 5.32 17.03
C ARG A 106 -6.06 4.60 18.34
N LEU A 107 -5.51 5.34 19.28
CA LEU A 107 -5.23 4.90 20.65
C LEU A 107 -6.12 5.67 21.63
N PRO A 108 -6.55 5.07 22.75
CA PRO A 108 -6.21 3.72 23.25
C PRO A 108 -7.06 2.60 22.65
N ALA A 109 -7.96 2.89 21.70
CA ALA A 109 -8.86 1.89 21.09
C ALA A 109 -8.12 0.71 20.44
N GLY A 110 -6.83 0.87 20.10
CA GLY A 110 -6.02 -0.18 19.52
C GLY A 110 -6.52 -0.54 18.13
N VAL A 111 -6.86 0.46 17.33
CA VAL A 111 -7.35 0.29 15.96
C VAL A 111 -6.45 1.07 15.02
N TRP A 112 -5.99 0.42 13.97
CA TRP A 112 -5.23 1.03 12.89
C TRP A 112 -6.12 1.09 11.65
N GLU A 113 -6.54 2.29 11.30
CA GLU A 113 -7.24 2.57 10.05
C GLU A 113 -6.22 2.73 8.93
N ILE A 114 -6.46 2.02 7.84
CA ILE A 114 -5.60 1.95 6.67
C ILE A 114 -6.46 2.35 5.48
N ALA A 115 -6.35 3.61 5.06
CA ALA A 115 -7.15 4.15 3.97
C ALA A 115 -6.65 3.65 2.61
N GLY A 116 -7.58 3.37 1.71
CA GLY A 116 -7.30 3.22 0.30
C GLY A 116 -7.18 4.58 -0.38
N ARG A 117 -6.78 4.60 -1.65
CA ARG A 117 -6.81 5.82 -2.46
C ARG A 117 -7.96 5.71 -3.46
N GLN A 118 -7.69 5.18 -4.64
CA GLN A 118 -8.67 5.11 -5.72
C GLN A 118 -9.29 3.72 -5.85
N ARG A 119 -8.50 2.66 -5.66
CA ARG A 119 -8.87 1.26 -5.97
C ARG A 119 -9.03 0.35 -4.78
N LEU A 120 -8.43 0.70 -3.65
CA LEU A 120 -8.61 0.03 -2.39
C LEU A 120 -9.72 0.76 -1.63
N ASP A 121 -10.57 0.00 -0.94
CA ASP A 121 -11.75 0.52 -0.25
C ASP A 121 -11.42 1.18 1.11
N GLY A 122 -10.21 0.96 1.62
CA GLY A 122 -9.87 1.22 3.02
C GLY A 122 -10.27 0.06 3.94
N THR A 123 -9.53 -0.12 5.03
CA THR A 123 -9.83 -1.13 6.05
C THR A 123 -9.35 -0.68 7.43
N SER A 124 -9.57 -1.51 8.44
CA SER A 124 -9.00 -1.35 9.78
C SER A 124 -8.51 -2.69 10.34
N ALA A 125 -7.49 -2.62 11.19
CA ALA A 125 -6.95 -3.76 11.91
C ALA A 125 -6.84 -3.45 13.40
N ALA A 126 -7.02 -4.47 14.24
CA ALA A 126 -6.71 -4.32 15.66
C ALA A 126 -5.19 -4.23 15.85
N VAL A 127 -4.72 -3.45 16.81
CA VAL A 127 -3.31 -3.27 17.12
C VAL A 127 -3.08 -3.44 18.61
N HIS A 128 -2.01 -4.14 18.95
CA HIS A 128 -1.48 -4.22 20.30
C HIS A 128 -0.02 -3.77 20.32
N LEU A 129 0.27 -2.77 21.17
CA LEU A 129 1.57 -2.12 21.26
C LEU A 129 2.43 -2.79 22.32
N LEU A 130 3.69 -3.05 22.00
CA LEU A 130 4.62 -3.75 22.89
C LEU A 130 5.95 -2.98 22.96
N PRO A 131 6.47 -2.65 24.15
CA PRO A 131 7.83 -2.12 24.24
C PRO A 131 8.83 -3.22 23.89
N VAL A 132 9.73 -2.97 22.95
CA VAL A 132 10.75 -3.94 22.52
C VAL A 132 12.16 -3.36 22.58
N THR A 133 13.15 -4.25 22.63
CA THR A 133 14.56 -3.91 22.40
C THR A 133 15.12 -4.83 21.34
N ARG A 134 15.75 -4.26 20.31
CA ARG A 134 16.45 -5.05 19.30
C ARG A 134 17.70 -5.71 19.90
N ARG A 135 17.81 -7.02 19.72
CA ARG A 135 18.98 -7.84 20.03
C ARG A 135 19.31 -8.69 18.80
N GLY A 136 20.30 -8.24 18.02
CA GLY A 136 20.66 -8.89 16.77
C GLY A 136 19.56 -8.78 15.72
N GLU A 137 19.09 -9.94 15.25
CA GLU A 137 18.05 -10.06 14.20
C GLU A 137 16.63 -10.04 14.74
N GLU A 138 16.45 -9.89 16.06
CA GLU A 138 15.16 -9.98 16.73
C GLU A 138 14.89 -8.75 17.61
N ALA A 139 13.65 -8.27 17.62
CA ALA A 139 13.13 -7.26 18.53
C ALA A 139 12.30 -7.95 19.61
N ASN A 140 12.85 -8.03 20.82
CA ASN A 140 12.27 -8.78 21.92
C ASN A 140 11.42 -7.89 22.82
N ALA A 141 10.21 -8.33 23.17
CA ALA A 141 9.39 -7.66 24.18
C ALA A 141 10.12 -7.54 25.51
N ARG A 142 10.03 -6.37 26.14
CA ARG A 142 10.58 -6.12 27.49
C ARG A 142 9.60 -6.65 28.54
N ASP A 143 10.12 -7.43 29.50
CA ASP A 143 9.49 -7.90 30.75
C ASP A 143 8.01 -7.54 30.90
N LEU A 144 7.16 -8.28 30.17
CA LEU A 144 5.71 -8.08 30.22
C LEU A 144 5.21 -8.42 31.63
N SER A 145 4.48 -7.50 32.25
CA SER A 145 3.79 -7.76 33.51
C SER A 145 2.76 -8.88 33.34
N GLN A 146 2.29 -9.48 34.44
CA GLN A 146 1.21 -10.47 34.37
C GLN A 146 -0.05 -9.91 33.70
N ASP A 147 -0.40 -8.65 33.99
CA ASP A 147 -1.51 -7.95 33.35
C ASP A 147 -1.26 -7.77 31.84
N GLY A 148 -0.04 -7.37 31.44
CA GLY A 148 0.32 -7.22 30.04
C GLY A 148 0.30 -8.54 29.26
N LEU A 149 0.64 -9.66 29.90
CA LEU A 149 0.50 -11.00 29.33
C LEU A 149 -0.98 -11.37 29.15
N HIS A 150 -1.83 -11.06 30.13
CA HIS A 150 -3.27 -11.29 30.03
C HIS A 150 -3.91 -10.48 28.90
N ASP A 151 -3.57 -9.19 28.79
CA ASP A 151 -4.04 -8.31 27.72
C ASP A 151 -3.60 -8.81 26.34
N LEU A 152 -2.36 -9.29 26.22
CA LEU A 152 -1.85 -9.90 25.00
C LEU A 152 -2.61 -11.18 24.65
N GLU A 153 -2.85 -12.08 25.62
CA GLU A 153 -3.65 -13.30 25.39
C GLU A 153 -5.08 -12.95 24.94
N GLN A 154 -5.70 -11.96 25.58
CA GLN A 154 -7.03 -11.48 25.20
C GLN A 154 -7.03 -10.86 23.80
N PHE A 155 -5.98 -10.12 23.43
CA PHE A 155 -5.82 -9.57 22.08
C PHE A 155 -5.61 -10.67 21.03
N LEU A 156 -4.82 -11.69 21.36
CA LEU A 156 -4.51 -12.79 20.46
C LEU A 156 -5.67 -13.78 20.31
N ARG A 157 -6.70 -13.76 21.15
CA ARG A 157 -7.83 -14.72 21.07
C ARG A 157 -8.75 -14.58 19.84
N PRO A 158 -9.23 -13.37 19.45
CA PRO A 158 -10.29 -13.23 18.43
C PRO A 158 -9.77 -13.49 17.01
N ALA A 159 -10.55 -14.15 16.14
CA ALA A 159 -10.16 -14.47 14.75
C ALA A 159 -10.11 -13.28 13.76
N ARG A 160 -10.12 -12.04 14.26
CA ARG A 160 -10.05 -10.81 13.46
C ARG A 160 -8.63 -10.53 12.95
N ARG A 161 -8.50 -9.62 11.98
CA ARG A 161 -7.20 -9.03 11.62
C ARG A 161 -6.62 -8.30 12.83
N GLY A 162 -5.38 -8.61 13.18
CA GLY A 162 -4.67 -7.91 14.23
C GLY A 162 -3.16 -7.90 13.98
N PHE A 163 -2.51 -6.84 14.45
CA PHE A 163 -1.06 -6.68 14.39
C PHE A 163 -0.47 -6.43 15.78
N LEU A 164 0.63 -7.10 16.06
CA LEU A 164 1.52 -6.76 17.17
C LEU A 164 2.53 -5.74 16.66
N VAL A 165 2.61 -4.59 17.32
CA VAL A 165 3.53 -3.51 16.96
C VAL A 165 4.54 -3.33 18.09
N GLY A 166 5.77 -3.77 17.85
CA GLY A 166 6.90 -3.56 18.74
C GLY A 166 7.44 -2.13 18.59
N ILE A 167 7.57 -1.42 19.71
CA ILE A 167 8.08 -0.06 19.79
C ILE A 167 9.45 -0.07 20.46
N GLU A 168 10.47 0.28 19.71
CA GLU A 168 11.82 0.54 20.22
C GLU A 168 12.07 2.05 20.21
N GLU A 169 12.07 2.64 21.40
CA GLU A 169 12.36 4.07 21.58
C GLU A 169 13.83 4.39 21.24
N ARG A 170 14.05 5.43 20.44
CA ARG A 170 15.34 6.08 20.19
C ARG A 170 15.27 7.53 20.69
N GLU A 171 16.42 8.20 20.77
CA GLU A 171 16.52 9.55 21.37
C GLU A 171 15.51 10.56 20.78
N ASP A 172 15.23 10.49 19.48
CA ASP A 172 14.31 11.39 18.77
C ASP A 172 13.28 10.68 17.85
N ASP A 173 13.22 9.34 17.87
CA ASP A 173 12.43 8.55 16.91
C ASP A 173 12.00 7.20 17.52
N PHE A 174 11.17 6.44 16.80
CA PHE A 174 10.82 5.07 17.12
C PHE A 174 11.16 4.15 15.96
N ASN A 175 11.83 3.04 16.28
CA ASN A 175 11.78 1.88 15.40
C ASN A 175 10.51 1.10 15.72
N LEU A 176 9.73 0.83 14.67
CA LEU A 176 8.51 0.06 14.76
C LEU A 176 8.71 -1.28 14.07
N TYR A 177 8.29 -2.36 14.70
CA TYR A 177 8.34 -3.71 14.12
C TYR A 177 6.94 -4.30 14.13
N VAL A 178 6.50 -4.89 13.02
CA VAL A 178 5.12 -5.39 12.90
C VAL A 178 5.09 -6.89 12.72
N ARG A 179 4.14 -7.56 13.38
CA ARG A 179 3.89 -8.99 13.20
C ARG A 179 2.41 -9.28 13.17
N ASP A 180 1.98 -10.15 12.27
CA ASP A 180 0.60 -10.64 12.22
C ASP A 180 0.25 -11.40 13.51
N ALA A 181 -0.90 -11.06 14.12
CA ALA A 181 -1.34 -11.65 15.37
C ALA A 181 -1.51 -13.18 15.28
N VAL A 182 -1.97 -13.72 14.15
CA VAL A 182 -2.12 -15.16 13.94
C VAL A 182 -0.75 -15.84 13.88
N ALA A 183 0.24 -15.20 13.24
CA ALA A 183 1.61 -15.70 13.22
C ALA A 183 2.26 -15.68 14.61
N ALA A 184 1.78 -14.83 15.52
CA ALA A 184 2.21 -14.78 16.92
C ALA A 184 1.51 -15.80 17.84
N ARG A 185 0.39 -16.41 17.42
CA ARG A 185 -0.25 -17.53 18.17
C ARG A 185 0.53 -18.83 18.11
N ARG A 186 1.20 -19.09 16.99
CA ARG A 186 1.82 -20.39 16.67
C ARG A 186 3.01 -20.83 17.55
N PRO A 187 3.72 -19.99 18.34
CA PRO A 187 4.77 -20.47 19.24
C PRO A 187 4.29 -21.06 20.57
N ALA A 188 2.99 -20.98 20.92
CA ALA A 188 2.47 -21.54 22.17
C ALA A 188 2.28 -23.07 22.10
N LEU A 189 3.36 -23.81 21.82
CA LEU A 189 3.40 -25.25 22.03
C LEU A 189 3.31 -25.54 23.55
N PRO A 190 2.59 -26.59 24.01
CA PRO A 190 2.19 -26.76 25.42
C PRO A 190 3.33 -27.10 26.40
N ARG A 191 4.61 -26.99 26.01
CA ARG A 191 5.75 -27.58 26.74
C ARG A 191 6.97 -26.68 26.95
N LEU A 192 6.89 -25.40 26.61
CA LEU A 192 7.95 -24.43 26.91
C LEU A 192 7.42 -23.39 27.91
N PRO A 193 8.24 -22.92 28.88
CA PRO A 193 7.84 -21.84 29.76
C PRO A 193 7.35 -20.64 28.92
N ALA A 194 6.22 -20.05 29.31
CA ALA A 194 5.57 -18.90 28.65
C ALA A 194 6.44 -17.63 28.54
N THR A 195 7.69 -17.71 29.01
CA THR A 195 8.70 -16.65 29.05
C THR A 195 9.71 -16.71 27.91
N ARG A 196 9.55 -17.57 26.89
CA ARG A 196 10.33 -17.39 25.66
C ARG A 196 9.78 -16.15 24.94
N ALA A 197 10.47 -15.04 25.17
CA ALA A 197 10.15 -13.67 24.78
C ALA A 197 9.39 -13.60 23.45
N LEU A 198 8.22 -12.95 23.48
CA LEU A 198 7.55 -12.53 22.27
C LEU A 198 8.54 -11.69 21.45
N SER A 199 8.97 -12.26 20.34
CA SER A 199 10.01 -11.70 19.50
C SER A 199 9.44 -11.36 18.13
N ILE A 200 9.76 -10.18 17.64
CA ILE A 200 9.43 -9.72 16.30
C ILE A 200 10.72 -9.68 15.49
N PRO A 201 10.82 -10.40 14.36
CA PRO A 201 11.99 -10.33 13.49
C PRO A 201 12.31 -8.88 13.11
N SER A 202 13.57 -8.49 13.20
CA SER A 202 14.03 -7.14 12.79
C SER A 202 13.84 -6.90 11.29
N ALA A 203 13.74 -7.97 10.49
CA ALA A 203 13.32 -7.93 9.10
C ALA A 203 11.94 -7.29 8.90
N TYR A 204 11.07 -7.36 9.91
CA TYR A 204 9.73 -6.75 9.93
C TYR A 204 9.70 -5.33 10.49
N LEU A 205 10.85 -4.64 10.45
CA LEU A 205 10.92 -3.19 10.64
C LEU A 205 9.93 -2.50 9.70
N LEU A 206 9.01 -1.72 10.28
CA LEU A 206 7.99 -0.94 9.60
C LEU A 206 8.61 0.30 8.96
N ASP A 207 8.88 0.18 7.67
CA ASP A 207 9.39 1.18 6.76
C ASP A 207 8.52 1.23 5.50
N ASP A 208 8.89 2.00 4.48
CA ASP A 208 8.03 2.17 3.30
C ASP A 208 7.84 0.87 2.50
N LEU A 209 8.78 -0.07 2.59
CA LEU A 209 8.66 -1.38 1.97
C LEU A 209 7.61 -2.24 2.68
N THR A 210 7.78 -2.44 3.98
CA THR A 210 6.87 -3.29 4.77
C THR A 210 5.51 -2.65 4.98
N TYR A 211 5.44 -1.32 5.11
CA TYR A 211 4.18 -0.58 5.13
C TYR A 211 3.44 -0.72 3.80
N GLY A 212 4.10 -0.55 2.65
CA GLY A 212 3.45 -0.74 1.34
C GLY A 212 2.86 -2.14 1.17
N ILE A 213 3.60 -3.18 1.59
CA ILE A 213 3.12 -4.56 1.59
C ILE A 213 1.90 -4.74 2.51
N LEU A 214 1.97 -4.23 3.75
CA LEU A 214 0.88 -4.33 4.72
C LEU A 214 -0.36 -3.56 4.25
N TRP A 215 -0.17 -2.33 3.77
CA TRP A 215 -1.20 -1.43 3.25
C TRP A 215 -1.97 -2.08 2.11
N ALA A 216 -1.27 -2.61 1.11
CA ALA A 216 -1.90 -3.25 -0.03
C ALA A 216 -2.55 -4.59 0.34
N LEU A 217 -1.81 -5.51 0.97
CA LEU A 217 -2.30 -6.86 1.21
C LEU A 217 -3.48 -6.88 2.18
N THR A 218 -3.48 -6.05 3.24
CA THR A 218 -4.58 -6.02 4.20
C THR A 218 -5.89 -5.58 3.53
N GLN A 219 -5.83 -4.58 2.65
CA GLN A 219 -7.02 -4.08 1.95
C GLN A 219 -7.51 -5.03 0.86
N LEU A 220 -6.59 -5.60 0.08
CA LEU A 220 -6.94 -6.61 -0.92
C LEU A 220 -7.59 -7.82 -0.26
N ASP A 221 -7.06 -8.27 0.87
CA ASP A 221 -7.59 -9.42 1.58
C ASP A 221 -8.98 -9.16 2.15
N ASP A 222 -9.19 -7.99 2.76
CA ASP A 222 -10.46 -7.64 3.39
C ASP A 222 -11.56 -7.41 2.35
N GLY A 223 -11.26 -6.73 1.24
CA GLY A 223 -12.20 -6.55 0.14
C GLY A 223 -12.61 -7.89 -0.51
N LEU A 224 -11.64 -8.78 -0.77
CA LEU A 224 -11.95 -10.10 -1.33
C LEU A 224 -12.69 -11.02 -0.36
N LEU A 225 -12.45 -10.92 0.95
CA LEU A 225 -13.20 -11.67 1.94
C LEU A 225 -14.66 -11.20 2.04
N SER A 226 -14.90 -9.89 1.90
CA SER A 226 -16.26 -9.33 1.85
C SER A 226 -17.04 -9.85 0.63
N ASP A 227 -16.36 -10.05 -0.50
CA ASP A 227 -16.98 -10.48 -1.75
C ASP A 227 -16.89 -12.00 -2.03
N ASP A 228 -16.29 -12.82 -1.15
CA ASP A 228 -15.90 -14.21 -1.46
C ASP A 228 -17.07 -15.08 -1.97
N GLN A 229 -18.25 -14.95 -1.35
CA GLN A 229 -19.45 -15.69 -1.77
C GLN A 229 -19.97 -15.24 -3.15
N VAL A 230 -19.95 -13.93 -3.42
CA VAL A 230 -20.39 -13.36 -4.68
C VAL A 230 -19.41 -13.74 -5.79
N LEU A 231 -18.11 -13.61 -5.55
CA LEU A 231 -17.07 -14.01 -6.51
C LEU A 231 -17.14 -15.51 -6.84
N ASP A 232 -17.42 -16.37 -5.86
CA ASP A 232 -17.59 -17.81 -6.09
C ASP A 232 -18.84 -18.12 -6.91
N ALA A 233 -19.97 -17.47 -6.58
CA ALA A 233 -21.23 -17.64 -7.29
C ALA A 233 -21.13 -17.19 -8.75
N GLU A 234 -20.45 -16.07 -9.02
CA GLU A 234 -20.38 -15.46 -10.36
C GLU A 234 -19.29 -16.07 -11.26
N GLN A 235 -18.59 -17.12 -10.82
CA GLN A 235 -17.55 -17.77 -11.62
C GLN A 235 -18.08 -18.31 -12.96
N HIS A 236 -19.33 -18.79 -13.00
CA HIS A 236 -19.98 -19.28 -14.22
C HIS A 236 -20.28 -18.15 -15.23
N LEU A 237 -20.47 -16.91 -14.76
CA LEU A 237 -20.64 -15.76 -15.65
C LEU A 237 -19.34 -15.46 -16.39
N LEU A 238 -18.18 -15.53 -15.71
CA LEU A 238 -16.89 -15.37 -16.37
C LEU A 238 -16.73 -16.35 -17.54
N ASP A 239 -17.08 -17.61 -17.33
CA ASP A 239 -16.99 -18.64 -18.37
C ASP A 239 -17.93 -18.35 -19.56
N THR A 240 -19.12 -17.82 -19.26
CA THR A 240 -20.08 -17.41 -20.29
C THR A 240 -19.56 -16.24 -21.11
N TYR A 241 -19.04 -15.17 -20.48
CA TYR A 241 -18.48 -14.03 -21.19
C TYR A 241 -17.22 -14.37 -21.99
N LEU A 242 -16.37 -15.29 -21.49
CA LEU A 242 -15.21 -15.77 -22.21
C LEU A 242 -15.58 -16.57 -23.47
N SER A 243 -16.78 -17.18 -23.50
CA SER A 243 -17.28 -17.88 -24.70
C SER A 243 -17.76 -16.95 -25.81
N LEU A 244 -17.96 -15.65 -25.52
CA LEU A 244 -18.47 -14.69 -26.50
C LEU A 244 -17.35 -14.16 -27.41
N PRO A 245 -17.53 -14.15 -28.75
CA PRO A 245 -16.49 -13.78 -29.71
C PRO A 245 -16.13 -12.28 -29.76
N ARG A 246 -16.89 -11.42 -29.09
CA ARG A 246 -16.51 -10.04 -28.77
C ARG A 246 -16.89 -9.81 -27.32
N SER A 247 -15.91 -9.54 -26.47
CA SER A 247 -16.17 -9.31 -25.05
C SER A 247 -16.93 -7.99 -24.94
N ALA A 248 -18.25 -8.06 -24.84
CA ALA A 248 -19.06 -6.89 -24.53
C ALA A 248 -18.50 -6.27 -23.23
N PRO A 249 -18.42 -4.92 -23.13
CA PRO A 249 -18.10 -4.27 -21.87
C PRO A 249 -19.01 -4.88 -20.81
N SER A 250 -18.45 -5.32 -19.69
CA SER A 250 -19.27 -5.92 -18.63
C SER A 250 -20.23 -4.83 -18.13
N GLN A 251 -21.51 -4.92 -18.50
CA GLN A 251 -22.59 -4.20 -17.82
C GLN A 251 -23.07 -5.01 -16.61
N LEU A 252 -22.12 -5.64 -15.91
CA LEU A 252 -22.42 -6.51 -14.78
C LEU A 252 -22.94 -5.65 -13.64
N LEU A 253 -24.19 -5.90 -13.24
CA LEU A 253 -24.83 -5.34 -12.06
C LEU A 253 -24.45 -6.17 -10.82
N VAL A 254 -23.16 -6.47 -10.63
CA VAL A 254 -22.68 -7.17 -9.44
C VAL A 254 -22.16 -6.11 -8.47
N ASP A 255 -22.78 -6.04 -7.30
CA ASP A 255 -22.37 -5.11 -6.24
C ASP A 255 -21.15 -5.70 -5.51
N LEU A 256 -19.97 -5.40 -6.03
CA LEU A 256 -18.67 -5.81 -5.47
C LEU A 256 -17.97 -4.60 -4.87
N THR A 257 -17.09 -4.86 -3.89
CA THR A 257 -16.08 -3.88 -3.49
C THR A 257 -15.20 -3.47 -4.69
N LYS A 258 -14.46 -2.36 -4.58
CA LYS A 258 -13.51 -1.97 -5.64
C LYS A 258 -12.43 -3.03 -5.84
N VAL A 259 -12.03 -3.69 -4.76
CA VAL A 259 -11.08 -4.81 -4.80
C VAL A 259 -11.67 -6.02 -5.53
N GLY A 260 -12.90 -6.45 -5.18
CA GLY A 260 -13.56 -7.57 -5.85
C GLY A 260 -13.78 -7.30 -7.34
N SER A 261 -14.22 -6.09 -7.68
CA SER A 261 -14.33 -5.60 -9.07
C SER A 261 -12.99 -5.70 -9.82
N SER A 262 -11.91 -5.25 -9.18
CA SER A 262 -10.55 -5.27 -9.76
C SER A 262 -10.04 -6.69 -9.96
N TRP A 263 -10.30 -7.60 -9.01
CA TRP A 263 -9.95 -9.01 -9.12
C TRP A 263 -10.71 -9.68 -10.27
N MET A 264 -12.02 -9.51 -10.32
CA MET A 264 -12.90 -10.08 -11.34
C MET A 264 -12.48 -9.62 -12.75
N GLY A 265 -12.33 -8.31 -12.96
CA GLY A 265 -11.87 -7.75 -14.23
C GLY A 265 -10.46 -8.22 -14.60
N SER A 266 -9.53 -8.22 -13.65
CA SER A 266 -8.18 -8.71 -13.93
C SER A 266 -8.15 -10.21 -14.27
N ALA A 267 -8.93 -11.04 -13.59
CA ALA A 267 -8.97 -12.47 -13.81
C ALA A 267 -9.58 -12.80 -15.18
N PHE A 268 -10.65 -12.09 -15.56
CA PHE A 268 -11.22 -12.16 -16.89
C PHE A 268 -10.19 -11.79 -17.97
N CYS A 269 -9.55 -10.62 -17.84
CA CYS A 269 -8.55 -10.14 -18.79
C CYS A 269 -7.37 -11.11 -18.95
N ALA A 270 -6.88 -11.70 -17.86
CA ALA A 270 -5.80 -12.69 -17.93
C ALA A 270 -6.22 -13.93 -18.72
N ARG A 271 -7.39 -14.51 -18.42
CA ARG A 271 -7.93 -15.68 -19.14
C ARG A 271 -8.21 -15.38 -20.60
N HIS A 272 -8.73 -14.20 -20.91
CA HIS A 272 -8.98 -13.76 -22.29
C HIS A 272 -7.68 -13.68 -23.09
N ILE A 273 -6.64 -13.06 -22.54
CA ILE A 273 -5.31 -13.02 -23.18
C ILE A 273 -4.77 -14.45 -23.38
N GLU A 274 -4.87 -15.32 -22.37
CA GLU A 274 -4.38 -16.69 -22.49
C GLU A 274 -5.08 -17.49 -23.60
N GLN A 275 -6.41 -17.34 -23.72
CA GLN A 275 -7.20 -17.96 -24.79
C GLN A 275 -6.81 -17.41 -26.16
N GLU A 276 -6.75 -16.09 -26.32
CA GLU A 276 -6.42 -15.45 -27.60
C GLU A 276 -4.97 -15.64 -28.02
N LEU A 277 -4.06 -15.96 -27.09
CA LEU A 277 -2.68 -16.29 -27.38
C LEU A 277 -2.43 -17.80 -27.48
N ALA A 278 -3.44 -18.66 -27.30
CA ALA A 278 -3.23 -20.10 -27.19
C ALA A 278 -2.50 -20.69 -28.41
N ASP A 279 -2.79 -20.17 -29.61
CA ASP A 279 -2.22 -20.55 -30.90
C ASP A 279 -1.10 -19.62 -31.40
N ALA A 280 -0.70 -18.62 -30.62
CA ALA A 280 0.34 -17.69 -31.01
C ALA A 280 1.72 -18.38 -31.03
N SER A 281 2.38 -18.32 -32.19
CA SER A 281 3.74 -18.83 -32.39
C SER A 281 4.82 -17.76 -32.20
N GLU A 282 4.45 -16.49 -32.40
CA GLU A 282 5.35 -15.34 -32.27
C GLU A 282 5.34 -14.81 -30.83
N VAL A 283 6.47 -14.22 -30.42
CA VAL A 283 6.61 -13.65 -29.07
C VAL A 283 5.77 -12.38 -28.95
N PRO A 284 4.78 -12.32 -28.03
CA PRO A 284 3.95 -11.15 -27.85
C PRO A 284 4.69 -10.03 -27.11
N VAL A 285 4.29 -8.78 -27.38
CA VAL A 285 4.66 -7.60 -26.59
C VAL A 285 3.42 -7.03 -25.91
N PHE A 286 3.59 -6.55 -24.69
CA PHE A 286 2.48 -6.16 -23.82
C PHE A 286 2.53 -4.69 -23.46
N TRP A 287 1.37 -4.05 -23.41
CA TRP A 287 1.18 -2.75 -22.80
C TRP A 287 0.36 -2.92 -21.52
N THR A 288 0.81 -2.30 -20.43
CA THR A 288 0.18 -2.35 -19.11
C THR A 288 -0.42 -0.97 -18.78
N ARG A 289 -1.59 -0.94 -18.14
CA ARG A 289 -2.26 0.33 -17.78
C ARG A 289 -1.98 0.77 -16.36
N GLU A 290 -1.49 -0.10 -15.50
CA GLU A 290 -1.21 0.18 -14.10
C GLU A 290 -0.13 1.27 -13.99
N GLN A 291 -0.43 2.37 -13.28
CA GLN A 291 0.47 3.53 -13.14
C GLN A 291 0.79 3.89 -11.69
N SER A 292 0.04 3.35 -10.72
CA SER A 292 0.28 3.58 -9.29
C SER A 292 0.64 2.29 -8.55
N GLY A 293 1.21 2.44 -7.34
CA GLY A 293 1.48 1.29 -6.47
C GLY A 293 0.20 0.55 -6.07
N GLU A 294 -0.89 1.29 -5.90
CA GLU A 294 -2.23 0.73 -5.64
C GLU A 294 -2.69 -0.22 -6.77
N GLU A 295 -2.56 0.22 -8.03
CA GLU A 295 -2.95 -0.58 -9.20
C GLU A 295 -1.99 -1.75 -9.43
N ALA A 296 -0.69 -1.53 -9.21
CA ALA A 296 0.36 -2.52 -9.41
C ALA A 296 0.38 -3.63 -8.34
N ALA A 297 -0.14 -3.36 -7.13
CA ALA A 297 -0.18 -4.33 -6.04
C ALA A 297 -0.88 -5.65 -6.43
N CYS A 298 -1.87 -5.59 -7.32
CA CYS A 298 -2.56 -6.77 -7.85
C CYS A 298 -1.59 -7.79 -8.49
N TRP A 299 -0.50 -7.34 -9.13
CA TRP A 299 0.52 -8.24 -9.69
C TRP A 299 1.26 -9.05 -8.63
N LEU A 300 1.44 -8.48 -7.43
CA LEU A 300 2.19 -9.09 -6.34
C LEU A 300 1.34 -10.07 -5.53
N PHE A 301 0.03 -9.81 -5.42
CA PHE A 301 -0.83 -10.52 -4.47
C PHE A 301 -1.92 -11.38 -5.10
N PHE A 302 -2.41 -11.07 -6.30
CA PHE A 302 -3.43 -11.90 -6.93
C PHE A 302 -2.84 -13.20 -7.44
N LYS A 303 -3.39 -14.33 -6.97
CA LYS A 303 -2.89 -15.65 -7.34
C LYS A 303 -2.91 -15.88 -8.85
N HIS A 304 -3.98 -15.48 -9.53
CA HIS A 304 -4.10 -15.65 -10.98
C HIS A 304 -3.09 -14.83 -11.78
N LYS A 305 -2.55 -13.72 -11.23
CA LYS A 305 -1.50 -12.94 -11.91
C LYS A 305 -0.17 -13.70 -11.90
N LEU A 306 0.15 -14.39 -10.80
CA LEU A 306 1.33 -15.27 -10.74
C LEU A 306 1.18 -16.44 -11.72
N ASP A 307 0.01 -17.07 -11.75
CA ASP A 307 -0.27 -18.16 -12.70
C ASP A 307 -0.17 -17.66 -14.15
N TYR A 308 -0.71 -16.48 -14.44
CA TYR A 308 -0.59 -15.82 -15.75
C TYR A 308 0.87 -15.53 -16.15
N LEU A 309 1.72 -15.03 -15.23
CA LEU A 309 3.14 -14.82 -15.54
C LEU A 309 3.86 -16.14 -15.84
N ARG A 310 3.48 -17.23 -15.17
CA ARG A 310 3.99 -18.58 -15.46
C ARG A 310 3.58 -19.06 -16.84
N THR A 311 2.33 -18.83 -17.29
CA THR A 311 1.91 -19.24 -18.64
C THR A 311 2.68 -18.53 -19.74
N LEU A 312 3.09 -17.27 -19.51
CA LEU A 312 3.91 -16.52 -20.46
C LEU A 312 5.35 -17.03 -20.61
N GLN A 313 5.85 -17.88 -19.70
CA GLN A 313 7.19 -18.45 -19.80
C GLN A 313 7.38 -19.30 -21.07
N ARG A 314 6.30 -19.81 -21.67
CA ARG A 314 6.35 -20.55 -22.95
C ARG A 314 6.91 -19.72 -24.12
N PHE A 315 6.87 -18.40 -24.01
CA PHE A 315 7.41 -17.47 -25.02
C PHE A 315 8.87 -17.09 -24.76
N GLN A 316 9.49 -17.62 -23.71
CA GLN A 316 10.92 -17.40 -23.46
C GLN A 316 11.74 -18.20 -24.48
N GLY A 317 12.47 -17.50 -25.33
CA GLY A 317 13.41 -18.08 -26.29
C GLY A 317 14.79 -17.45 -26.20
N THR A 318 15.76 -18.02 -26.91
CA THR A 318 17.13 -17.49 -26.99
C THR A 318 17.28 -16.28 -27.91
N VAL A 319 16.31 -16.06 -28.81
CA VAL A 319 16.39 -15.06 -29.89
C VAL A 319 15.50 -13.84 -29.62
N ALA A 320 14.33 -14.02 -28.99
CA ALA A 320 13.38 -12.97 -28.70
C ALA A 320 12.85 -13.10 -27.27
N GLN A 321 12.75 -11.95 -26.60
CA GLN A 321 12.28 -11.84 -25.23
C GLN A 321 10.94 -11.12 -25.22
N THR A 322 9.98 -11.66 -24.46
CA THR A 322 8.73 -10.95 -24.16
C THR A 322 9.02 -9.59 -23.54
N ALA A 323 8.38 -8.54 -24.05
CA ALA A 323 8.51 -7.19 -23.51
C ALA A 323 7.17 -6.69 -22.95
N ARG A 324 7.23 -5.87 -21.89
CA ARG A 324 6.05 -5.22 -21.32
C ARG A 324 6.34 -3.74 -21.05
N VAL A 325 5.49 -2.87 -21.56
CA VAL A 325 5.62 -1.41 -21.46
C VAL A 325 4.69 -0.89 -20.37
N PHE A 326 5.20 0.01 -19.54
CA PHE A 326 4.45 0.82 -18.60
C PHE A 326 4.55 2.29 -19.00
N CYS A 327 3.44 3.02 -18.91
CA CYS A 327 3.46 4.48 -18.93
C CYS A 327 3.44 4.97 -17.48
N LEU A 328 4.54 5.56 -17.00
CA LEU A 328 4.66 6.11 -15.65
C LEU A 328 5.00 7.60 -15.75
N PRO A 329 4.02 8.51 -15.89
CA PRO A 329 4.31 9.93 -16.06
C PRO A 329 5.01 10.55 -14.85
N GLU A 330 5.99 11.43 -15.07
CA GLU A 330 6.78 12.05 -13.99
C GLU A 330 5.91 12.82 -12.98
N ALA A 331 4.86 13.50 -13.47
CA ALA A 331 3.92 14.24 -12.63
C ALA A 331 3.17 13.32 -11.65
N GLU A 332 2.75 12.14 -12.11
CA GLU A 332 2.09 11.14 -11.26
C GLU A 332 3.07 10.55 -10.25
N MET A 333 4.33 10.31 -10.67
CA MET A 333 5.37 9.80 -9.77
C MET A 333 5.74 10.80 -8.68
N ALA A 334 5.71 12.11 -8.97
CA ALA A 334 5.95 13.16 -8.00
C ALA A 334 4.86 13.26 -6.92
N LEU A 335 3.61 12.92 -7.26
CA LEU A 335 2.47 12.88 -6.33
C LEU A 335 2.34 11.54 -5.58
N SER A 336 3.09 10.52 -6.01
CA SER A 336 3.02 9.18 -5.45
C SER A 336 3.85 9.06 -4.17
N GLU A 337 3.25 8.46 -3.15
CA GLU A 337 3.93 8.22 -1.90
C GLU A 337 5.05 7.18 -2.08
N ARG A 338 6.07 7.24 -1.22
CA ARG A 338 7.24 6.37 -1.36
C ARG A 338 6.87 4.88 -1.32
N TYR A 339 5.92 4.48 -0.48
CA TYR A 339 5.47 3.08 -0.37
C TYR A 339 4.75 2.59 -1.64
N GLU A 340 4.07 3.48 -2.37
CA GLU A 340 3.45 3.13 -3.66
C GLU A 340 4.50 2.93 -4.75
N ARG A 341 5.50 3.81 -4.81
CA ARG A 341 6.64 3.67 -5.71
C ARG A 341 7.42 2.38 -5.46
N VAL A 342 7.54 1.97 -4.19
CA VAL A 342 8.11 0.65 -3.85
C VAL A 342 7.26 -0.48 -4.43
N LEU A 343 5.93 -0.45 -4.29
CA LEU A 343 5.05 -1.48 -4.87
C LEU A 343 5.14 -1.55 -6.40
N LEU A 344 5.23 -0.41 -7.08
CA LEU A 344 5.48 -0.35 -8.53
C LEU A 344 6.79 -1.04 -8.92
N LEU A 345 7.88 -0.71 -8.22
CA LEU A 345 9.17 -1.32 -8.47
C LEU A 345 9.12 -2.83 -8.24
N LEU A 346 8.49 -3.29 -7.15
CA LEU A 346 8.34 -4.72 -6.88
C LEU A 346 7.54 -5.42 -7.99
N ALA A 347 6.44 -4.84 -8.47
CA ALA A 347 5.66 -5.43 -9.55
C ALA A 347 6.45 -5.53 -10.87
N ILE A 348 7.28 -4.52 -11.18
CA ILE A 348 8.17 -4.54 -12.35
C ILE A 348 9.31 -5.56 -12.15
N ALA A 349 9.89 -5.62 -10.96
CA ALA A 349 10.93 -6.59 -10.61
C ALA A 349 10.43 -8.03 -10.70
N LEU A 350 9.18 -8.30 -10.34
CA LEU A 350 8.52 -9.58 -10.55
C LEU A 350 8.55 -9.95 -12.04
N MET A 351 8.16 -9.04 -12.93
CA MET A 351 8.14 -9.31 -14.38
C MET A 351 9.55 -9.57 -14.94
N GLU A 352 10.54 -8.76 -14.55
CA GLU A 352 11.95 -8.97 -14.90
C GLU A 352 12.46 -10.34 -14.41
N ARG A 353 12.08 -10.75 -13.20
CA ARG A 353 12.37 -12.09 -12.66
C ARG A 353 11.71 -13.20 -13.47
N PHE A 354 10.54 -12.97 -14.06
CA PHE A 354 9.91 -13.88 -15.01
C PHE A 354 10.48 -13.76 -16.44
N GLY A 355 11.63 -13.11 -16.63
CA GLY A 355 12.28 -12.97 -17.92
C GLY A 355 11.49 -12.10 -18.91
N ILE A 356 10.55 -11.29 -18.42
CA ILE A 356 9.83 -10.31 -19.23
C ILE A 356 10.58 -8.99 -19.12
N ARG A 357 11.11 -8.50 -20.24
CA ARG A 357 11.80 -7.21 -20.26
C ARG A 357 10.78 -6.09 -20.06
N VAL A 358 10.98 -5.30 -19.02
CA VAL A 358 10.12 -4.14 -18.79
C VAL A 358 10.72 -2.90 -19.45
N ARG A 359 9.84 -2.06 -20.00
CA ARG A 359 10.15 -0.73 -20.52
C ARG A 359 9.25 0.29 -19.84
N VAL A 360 9.77 1.48 -19.59
CA VAL A 360 9.00 2.57 -18.98
C VAL A 360 9.07 3.80 -19.88
N VAL A 361 7.90 4.35 -20.19
CA VAL A 361 7.78 5.65 -20.87
C VAL A 361 7.20 6.68 -19.90
N SER A 362 7.67 7.93 -19.99
CA SER A 362 7.24 9.01 -19.10
C SER A 362 6.25 9.98 -19.75
N ASN A 363 6.05 9.92 -21.07
CA ASN A 363 5.10 10.81 -21.76
C ASN A 363 3.65 10.45 -21.38
N ALA A 364 2.95 11.40 -20.77
CA ALA A 364 1.58 11.25 -20.29
C ALA A 364 0.56 10.90 -21.38
N GLU A 365 0.85 11.22 -22.65
CA GLU A 365 -0.03 10.87 -23.77
C GLU A 365 -0.25 9.35 -23.89
N TYR A 366 0.74 8.54 -23.48
CA TYR A 366 0.57 7.09 -23.53
C TYR A 366 -0.23 6.49 -22.36
N SER A 367 -0.68 7.31 -21.40
CA SER A 367 -1.53 6.84 -20.29
C SER A 367 -2.89 6.31 -20.76
N GLU A 368 -3.34 6.76 -21.93
CA GLU A 368 -4.60 6.37 -22.56
C GLU A 368 -4.47 5.14 -23.48
N VAL A 369 -3.25 4.65 -23.71
CA VAL A 369 -3.04 3.43 -24.50
C VAL A 369 -3.68 2.25 -23.78
N ASP A 370 -4.42 1.45 -24.53
CA ASP A 370 -5.05 0.24 -24.02
C ASP A 370 -4.03 -0.75 -23.45
N GLY A 371 -4.44 -1.49 -22.44
CA GLY A 371 -3.77 -2.70 -22.03
C GLY A 371 -3.93 -3.71 -23.15
N VAL A 372 -2.85 -3.96 -23.89
CA VAL A 372 -2.88 -4.76 -25.12
C VAL A 372 -1.75 -5.78 -25.14
N ALA A 373 -2.07 -7.00 -25.57
CA ALA A 373 -1.08 -7.98 -25.99
C ALA A 373 -1.02 -8.00 -27.52
N LEU A 374 0.09 -7.54 -28.10
CA LEU A 374 0.30 -7.51 -29.54
C LEU A 374 1.16 -8.72 -29.95
N VAL A 375 0.60 -9.57 -30.80
CA VAL A 375 1.35 -10.58 -31.56
C VAL A 375 1.72 -9.95 -32.90
N PRO A 376 3.01 -9.62 -33.15
CA PRO A 376 3.41 -8.83 -34.31
C PRO A 376 2.87 -9.39 -35.63
N GLY A 377 2.17 -8.54 -36.38
CA GLY A 377 1.62 -8.89 -37.69
C GLY A 377 0.42 -9.86 -37.70
N GLN A 378 0.00 -10.38 -36.54
CA GLN A 378 -1.06 -11.38 -36.43
C GLN A 378 -2.33 -10.82 -35.80
N ARG A 379 -2.26 -10.38 -34.53
CA ARG A 379 -3.41 -9.92 -33.75
C ARG A 379 -3.01 -9.00 -32.60
N ALA A 380 -3.94 -8.15 -32.18
CA ALA A 380 -3.86 -7.38 -30.95
C ALA A 380 -5.02 -7.78 -30.06
N VAL A 381 -4.73 -8.08 -28.79
CA VAL A 381 -5.71 -8.50 -27.78
C VAL A 381 -5.79 -7.42 -26.71
N VAL A 382 -6.88 -6.65 -26.72
CA VAL A 382 -7.17 -5.62 -25.74
C VAL A 382 -7.76 -6.26 -24.49
N ALA A 383 -7.29 -5.83 -23.33
CA ALA A 383 -7.65 -6.38 -22.04
C ALA A 383 -7.47 -5.33 -20.93
N ASN A 384 -8.44 -4.42 -20.84
CA ASN A 384 -8.50 -3.36 -19.85
C ASN A 384 -9.34 -3.78 -18.65
N TRP A 385 -8.76 -3.74 -17.45
CA TRP A 385 -9.48 -3.86 -16.16
C TRP A 385 -9.17 -2.67 -15.23
N VAL A 386 -8.27 -1.79 -15.68
CA VAL A 386 -7.84 -0.58 -14.99
C VAL A 386 -8.29 0.62 -15.81
N ARG A 387 -8.94 1.59 -15.15
CA ARG A 387 -9.46 2.83 -15.75
C ARG A 387 -10.33 2.54 -16.97
N VAL A 388 -11.22 1.55 -16.82
CA VAL A 388 -12.16 1.15 -17.86
C VAL A 388 -13.21 2.24 -18.05
N PRO A 389 -13.44 2.72 -19.28
CA PRO A 389 -14.48 3.72 -19.54
C PRO A 389 -15.87 3.25 -19.11
N GLY A 390 -16.69 4.17 -18.60
CA GLY A 390 -18.09 3.89 -18.28
C GLY A 390 -18.33 3.02 -17.03
N GLY A 391 -17.28 2.74 -16.23
CA GLY A 391 -17.41 2.02 -14.95
C GLY A 391 -17.60 0.51 -15.08
N ALA A 392 -17.37 -0.06 -16.28
CA ALA A 392 -17.37 -1.51 -16.47
C ALA A 392 -16.19 -2.18 -15.72
N LEU A 393 -16.36 -3.44 -15.32
CA LEU A 393 -15.31 -4.25 -14.70
C LEU A 393 -14.15 -4.53 -15.67
N TRP A 394 -14.45 -4.71 -16.95
CA TRP A 394 -13.45 -4.85 -18.00
C TRP A 394 -13.94 -4.34 -19.37
N ALA A 395 -12.97 -4.06 -20.25
CA ALA A 395 -13.15 -3.91 -21.68
C ALA A 395 -12.10 -4.78 -22.38
N ALA A 396 -12.54 -5.83 -23.07
CA ALA A 396 -11.66 -6.78 -23.71
C ALA A 396 -12.13 -7.12 -25.14
N GLY A 397 -11.21 -7.59 -25.97
CA GLY A 397 -11.51 -8.01 -27.32
C GLY A 397 -10.24 -8.20 -28.13
N SER A 398 -10.38 -8.73 -29.34
CA SER A 398 -9.24 -8.92 -30.24
C SER A 398 -9.50 -8.39 -31.63
N THR A 399 -8.42 -8.04 -32.32
CA THR A 399 -8.45 -7.54 -33.69
C THR A 399 -7.27 -8.08 -34.49
N SER A 400 -7.52 -8.36 -35.76
CA SER A 400 -6.51 -8.67 -36.79
C SER A 400 -6.48 -7.62 -37.90
N SER A 401 -7.15 -6.47 -37.69
CA SER A 401 -7.20 -5.38 -38.65
C SER A 401 -5.82 -4.77 -38.87
N ARG A 402 -5.32 -4.79 -40.11
CA ARG A 402 -3.98 -4.26 -40.44
C ARG A 402 -3.76 -2.81 -40.00
N GLY A 403 -4.80 -1.97 -40.03
CA GLY A 403 -4.72 -0.58 -39.60
C GLY A 403 -4.48 -0.45 -38.09
N GLU A 404 -5.23 -1.20 -37.29
CA GLU A 404 -5.10 -1.21 -35.82
C GLU A 404 -3.78 -1.87 -35.39
N LEU A 405 -3.39 -2.99 -36.02
CA LEU A 405 -2.10 -3.63 -35.76
C LEU A 405 -0.92 -2.69 -36.03
N ARG A 406 -0.97 -1.90 -37.12
CA ARG A 406 0.05 -0.89 -37.43
C ARG A 406 0.06 0.23 -36.39
N THR A 407 -1.10 0.64 -35.91
CA THR A 407 -1.21 1.68 -34.88
C THR A 407 -0.52 1.23 -33.59
N TYR A 408 -0.86 0.05 -33.07
CA TYR A 408 -0.18 -0.51 -31.89
C TYR A 408 1.32 -0.72 -32.13
N ALA A 409 1.71 -1.30 -33.28
CA ALA A 409 3.11 -1.50 -33.60
C ALA A 409 3.92 -0.19 -33.61
N THR A 410 3.32 0.91 -34.08
CA THR A 410 3.94 2.25 -34.06
C THR A 410 4.14 2.72 -32.62
N VAL A 411 3.13 2.59 -31.77
CA VAL A 411 3.20 2.96 -30.34
C VAL A 411 4.28 2.16 -29.61
N PHE A 412 4.39 0.85 -29.85
CA PHE A 412 5.47 0.02 -29.27
C PHE A 412 6.87 0.40 -29.77
N ALA A 413 7.00 0.73 -31.05
CA ALA A 413 8.27 1.16 -31.63
C ALA A 413 8.73 2.51 -31.06
N ASP A 414 7.79 3.44 -30.87
CA ASP A 414 8.04 4.75 -30.28
C ASP A 414 8.42 4.63 -28.79
N ALA A 415 7.70 3.80 -28.04
CA ALA A 415 8.02 3.47 -26.65
C ALA A 415 9.41 2.82 -26.50
N GLN A 416 9.90 2.11 -27.52
CA GLN A 416 11.26 1.57 -27.53
C GLN A 416 12.32 2.68 -27.61
N GLY A 417 12.04 3.75 -28.37
CA GLY A 417 12.96 4.89 -28.52
C GLY A 417 12.97 5.83 -27.32
N THR A 418 11.97 5.75 -26.45
CA THR A 418 11.75 6.65 -25.31
C THR A 418 11.78 5.94 -23.96
N ASP A 419 12.28 4.70 -23.91
CA ASP A 419 12.44 3.92 -22.68
C ASP A 419 13.41 4.63 -21.71
N VAL A 420 12.92 4.93 -20.51
CA VAL A 420 13.74 5.56 -19.45
C VAL A 420 14.61 4.55 -18.71
N LEU A 421 14.39 3.25 -18.90
CA LEU A 421 15.19 2.21 -18.24
C LEU A 421 16.46 1.90 -19.04
N VAL A 422 17.61 2.10 -18.39
CA VAL A 422 18.92 1.87 -19.00
C VAL A 422 19.54 0.56 -18.49
N GLY A 423 20.01 -0.30 -19.40
CA GLY A 423 20.78 -1.49 -19.05
C GLY A 423 20.46 -2.74 -19.87
N GLU A 424 21.48 -3.56 -20.12
CA GLU A 424 21.35 -4.84 -20.84
C GLU A 424 20.76 -5.94 -19.95
N ASP A 425 21.12 -5.97 -18.67
CA ASP A 425 20.59 -6.92 -17.69
C ASP A 425 19.48 -6.31 -16.80
N SER A 426 18.75 -7.19 -16.12
CA SER A 426 17.66 -6.79 -15.22
C SER A 426 18.14 -5.94 -14.04
N ALA A 427 19.37 -6.13 -13.57
CA ALA A 427 19.88 -5.41 -12.41
C ALA A 427 20.12 -3.92 -12.73
N ALA A 428 20.73 -3.64 -13.88
CA ALA A 428 20.93 -2.29 -14.38
C ALA A 428 19.59 -1.58 -14.65
N ARG A 429 18.63 -2.26 -15.31
CA ARG A 429 17.30 -1.69 -15.56
C ARG A 429 16.52 -1.40 -14.28
N LEU A 430 16.54 -2.30 -13.31
CA LEU A 430 15.84 -2.10 -12.02
C LEU A 430 16.48 -1.02 -11.16
N ARG A 431 17.80 -0.84 -11.25
CA ARG A 431 18.49 0.30 -10.64
C ARG A 431 18.08 1.61 -11.31
N SER A 432 18.07 1.65 -12.65
CA SER A 432 17.57 2.80 -13.42
C SER A 432 16.12 3.14 -13.06
N LEU A 433 15.27 2.13 -12.85
CA LEU A 433 13.91 2.31 -12.38
C LEU A 433 13.86 2.89 -10.96
N ALA A 434 14.69 2.40 -10.04
CA ALA A 434 14.76 2.94 -8.69
C ALA A 434 15.15 4.42 -8.69
N ASP A 435 16.11 4.81 -9.53
CA ASP A 435 16.51 6.21 -9.70
C ASP A 435 15.35 7.06 -10.24
N TYR A 436 14.65 6.57 -11.28
CA TYR A 436 13.45 7.22 -11.83
C TYR A 436 12.33 7.40 -10.80
N LEU A 437 12.13 6.40 -9.93
CA LEU A 437 11.13 6.44 -8.86
C LEU A 437 11.64 7.16 -7.59
N HIS A 438 12.86 7.71 -7.60
CA HIS A 438 13.51 8.34 -6.45
C HIS A 438 13.54 7.43 -5.21
N LEU A 439 13.91 6.17 -5.41
CA LEU A 439 14.08 5.17 -4.36
C LEU A 439 15.58 4.89 -4.16
N ASP A 440 16.03 4.92 -2.91
CA ASP A 440 17.41 4.54 -2.59
C ASP A 440 17.63 3.04 -2.87
N TRP A 441 18.44 2.74 -3.90
CA TRP A 441 18.71 1.38 -4.36
C TRP A 441 19.38 0.51 -3.28
N GLY A 442 20.32 1.06 -2.52
CA GLY A 442 21.07 0.33 -1.50
C GLY A 442 20.18 -0.08 -0.32
N TRP A 443 19.36 0.84 0.16
CA TRP A 443 18.32 0.61 1.16
C TRP A 443 17.32 -0.41 0.65
N LEU A 444 16.77 -0.23 -0.55
CA LEU A 444 15.72 -1.09 -1.08
C LEU A 444 16.20 -2.54 -1.20
N THR A 445 17.34 -2.76 -1.85
CA THR A 445 17.89 -4.11 -2.06
C THR A 445 18.31 -4.76 -0.73
N ALA A 446 18.89 -4.02 0.21
CA ALA A 446 19.20 -4.53 1.55
C ALA A 446 17.94 -4.92 2.35
N ARG A 447 16.87 -4.12 2.25
CA ARG A 447 15.59 -4.41 2.89
C ARG A 447 14.87 -5.58 2.23
N CYS A 448 14.88 -5.68 0.91
CA CYS A 448 14.38 -6.84 0.17
C CYS A 448 15.14 -8.11 0.53
N HIS A 449 16.47 -8.06 0.67
CA HIS A 449 17.27 -9.19 1.15
C HIS A 449 16.84 -9.64 2.55
N ALA A 450 16.81 -8.71 3.52
CA ALA A 450 16.44 -9.04 4.90
C ALA A 450 15.01 -9.59 5.02
N LEU A 451 14.05 -9.00 4.29
CA LEU A 451 12.66 -9.45 4.30
C LEU A 451 12.47 -10.75 3.52
N GLY A 452 13.15 -10.92 2.39
CA GLY A 452 13.07 -12.11 1.54
C GLY A 452 13.65 -13.36 2.21
N GLU A 453 14.79 -13.23 2.91
CA GLU A 453 15.38 -14.35 3.67
C GLU A 453 14.46 -14.80 4.83
N HIS A 454 13.67 -13.88 5.39
CA HIS A 454 12.76 -14.19 6.49
C HIS A 454 11.36 -14.65 6.00
N GLY A 455 10.90 -14.13 4.87
CA GLY A 455 9.57 -14.33 4.30
C GLY A 455 8.50 -13.41 4.91
N VAL A 456 7.51 -13.02 4.08
CA VAL A 456 6.49 -12.03 4.48
C VAL A 456 5.29 -12.60 5.25
N THR A 457 5.12 -13.92 5.29
CA THR A 457 3.93 -14.56 5.89
C THR A 457 3.74 -14.22 7.38
N GLY A 458 4.83 -13.99 8.13
CA GLY A 458 4.74 -13.56 9.52
C GLY A 458 4.49 -12.07 9.71
N LEU A 459 4.78 -11.24 8.70
CA LEU A 459 4.49 -9.80 8.68
C LEU A 459 2.99 -9.58 8.46
N VAL A 460 2.45 -10.17 7.39
CA VAL A 460 1.03 -10.09 7.03
C VAL A 460 0.63 -11.35 6.26
N ARG A 461 -0.41 -12.05 6.76
CA ARG A 461 -0.88 -13.30 6.16
C ARG A 461 -2.14 -13.08 5.31
N PRO A 462 -2.17 -13.55 4.04
CA PRO A 462 -3.40 -13.59 3.25
C PRO A 462 -4.39 -14.58 3.88
N ARG A 463 -5.67 -14.22 3.92
CA ARG A 463 -6.77 -15.06 4.42
C ARG A 463 -7.71 -15.48 3.30
N SER A 464 -7.89 -14.64 2.28
CA SER A 464 -8.57 -14.97 1.04
C SER A 464 -7.78 -16.01 0.25
N ARG A 465 -8.49 -17.02 -0.26
CA ARG A 465 -7.93 -18.07 -1.14
C ARG A 465 -7.45 -17.56 -2.50
N LEU A 466 -7.88 -16.34 -2.87
CA LEU A 466 -7.59 -15.68 -4.14
C LEU A 466 -6.25 -14.92 -4.10
N LEU A 467 -5.63 -14.81 -2.92
CA LEU A 467 -4.37 -14.13 -2.70
C LEU A 467 -3.23 -15.09 -2.44
N THR A 468 -2.01 -14.65 -2.79
CA THR A 468 -0.76 -15.33 -2.48
C THR A 468 0.30 -14.31 -2.08
N VAL A 469 1.32 -14.75 -1.35
CA VAL A 469 2.54 -13.98 -1.10
C VAL A 469 3.76 -14.54 -1.82
N GLU A 470 3.59 -15.66 -2.54
CA GLU A 470 4.67 -16.35 -3.25
C GLU A 470 5.36 -15.44 -4.29
N ALA A 471 4.58 -14.71 -5.09
CA ALA A 471 5.14 -13.78 -6.07
C ALA A 471 5.98 -12.67 -5.41
N LEU A 472 5.52 -12.16 -4.26
CA LEU A 472 6.24 -11.16 -3.49
C LEU A 472 7.52 -11.75 -2.89
N ASP A 473 7.47 -12.92 -2.25
CA ASP A 473 8.65 -13.58 -1.68
C ASP A 473 9.71 -13.87 -2.76
N GLU A 474 9.30 -14.37 -3.93
CA GLU A 474 10.20 -14.57 -5.09
C GLU A 474 10.85 -13.25 -5.54
N THR A 475 10.09 -12.16 -5.57
CA THR A 475 10.56 -10.83 -5.98
C THR A 475 11.55 -10.26 -4.97
N LEU A 476 11.27 -10.36 -3.67
CA LEU A 476 12.13 -9.88 -2.60
C LEU A 476 13.47 -10.61 -2.59
N LEU A 477 13.46 -11.94 -2.75
CA LEU A 477 14.67 -12.74 -2.89
C LEU A 477 15.46 -12.40 -4.15
N PHE A 478 14.77 -12.14 -5.26
CA PHE A 478 15.41 -11.73 -6.51
C PHE A 478 16.14 -10.39 -6.35
N LEU A 479 15.45 -9.34 -5.88
CA LEU A 479 16.06 -8.02 -5.64
C LEU A 479 17.14 -8.08 -4.56
N GLY A 480 16.94 -8.87 -3.52
CA GLY A 480 17.89 -9.06 -2.44
C GLY A 480 19.23 -9.62 -2.90
N LYS A 481 19.25 -10.46 -3.94
CA LYS A 481 20.49 -11.00 -4.53
C LYS A 481 21.25 -9.98 -5.38
N LEU A 482 20.60 -8.92 -5.84
CA LEU A 482 21.22 -7.84 -6.62
C LEU A 482 22.09 -6.91 -5.75
N THR A 483 22.08 -7.10 -4.42
CA THR A 483 23.00 -6.43 -3.47
C THR A 483 24.46 -6.85 -3.65
N SER A 484 24.71 -8.05 -4.17
CA SER A 484 26.03 -8.70 -4.16
C SER A 484 26.93 -8.35 -5.34
N SER A 485 26.48 -7.55 -6.32
CA SER A 485 27.33 -7.04 -7.41
C SER A 485 27.93 -5.69 -7.03
N ARG A 486 28.99 -5.73 -6.22
CA ARG A 486 29.97 -4.64 -6.12
C ARG A 486 31.21 -4.97 -6.92
#